data_AF-A0A9D4DCJ8-F1
#
_entry.id   AF-A0A9D4DCJ8-F1
#
_cell.length_a   1.000
_cell.length_b   1.000
_cell.length_c   1.000
_cell.angle_alpha   90.00
_cell.angle_beta   90.00
_cell.angle_gamma   90.00
#
_symmetry.space_group_name_H-M   'P 1'
#
loop_
_entity.id
_entity.type
_entity.pdbx_description
1 polymer ?
#
loop_
_entity_poly.entity_id
_entity_poly.type
_entity_poly.pdbx_seq_one_letter_code
_entity_poly.pdbx_strand_id
1 'polypeptide(L)'
;MLLLMLLLLLCLNINTDFSEIVFEVKLKRKPGFYITNIIIPVILLSILNTFSFVLPITSGERASFSVTVFLSLAVFLTIVAATLPTNSYNVSLLSVFLILMTVSSTLIVDLCLVEARLAI
;
A
#
# COMPACT_ATOMS: atom_id res chain seq x y z
N MET A 1 -30.66 29.03 -16.99
CA MET A 1 -29.26 29.42 -16.71
C MET A 1 -29.18 30.68 -15.85
N LEU A 2 -29.82 31.80 -16.24
CA LEU A 2 -29.86 33.03 -15.41
C LEU A 2 -30.55 32.84 -14.04
N LEU A 3 -31.62 32.04 -13.96
CA LEU A 3 -32.35 31.75 -12.71
C LEU A 3 -31.52 30.95 -11.69
N LEU A 4 -30.66 30.03 -12.18
CA LEU A 4 -29.77 29.21 -11.34
C LEU A 4 -28.65 30.07 -10.73
N MET A 5 -28.17 31.06 -11.48
CA MET A 5 -27.14 32.01 -11.03
C MET A 5 -27.68 32.96 -9.94
N LEU A 6 -28.96 33.35 -10.03
CA LEU A 6 -29.62 34.20 -9.03
C LEU A 6 -29.84 33.47 -7.69
N LEU A 7 -30.15 32.16 -7.73
CA LEU A 7 -30.31 31.31 -6.55
C LEU A 7 -28.97 31.10 -5.83
N LEU A 8 -27.87 30.94 -6.59
CA LEU A 8 -26.51 30.86 -6.06
C LEU A 8 -26.05 32.16 -5.36
N LEU A 9 -26.42 33.32 -5.92
CA LEU A 9 -26.12 34.64 -5.33
C LEU A 9 -26.92 34.90 -4.04
N LEU A 10 -28.17 34.44 -3.97
CA LEU A 10 -29.02 34.56 -2.77
C LEU A 10 -28.51 33.66 -1.64
N CYS A 11 -27.95 32.49 -1.97
CA CYS A 11 -27.34 31.57 -1.02
C CYS A 11 -26.02 32.13 -0.42
N LEU A 12 -25.26 32.91 -1.20
CA LEU A 12 -24.01 33.54 -0.75
C LEU A 12 -24.23 34.77 0.15
N ASN A 13 -25.47 35.27 0.24
CA ASN A 13 -25.85 36.41 1.10
C ASN A 13 -26.33 36.00 2.50
N ILE A 14 -26.28 34.72 2.84
CA ILE A 14 -26.48 34.24 4.22
C ILE A 14 -25.11 34.13 4.87
N ASN A 15 -24.49 35.28 5.13
CA ASN A 15 -23.42 35.39 6.11
C ASN A 15 -24.11 35.50 7.48
N THR A 16 -24.67 34.38 7.94
CA THR A 16 -25.08 34.26 9.33
C THR A 16 -23.86 33.82 10.11
N ASP A 17 -23.45 34.66 11.06
CA ASP A 17 -22.45 34.34 12.08
C ASP A 17 -22.94 33.14 12.90
N PHE A 18 -22.66 31.93 12.40
CA PHE A 18 -22.89 30.70 13.13
C PHE A 18 -21.83 30.63 14.23
N SER A 19 -22.26 30.77 15.48
CA SER A 19 -21.45 30.44 16.64
C SER A 19 -21.17 28.93 16.63
N GLU A 20 -20.01 28.54 16.10
CA GLU A 20 -19.60 27.15 15.99
C GLU A 20 -18.84 26.75 17.26
N ILE A 21 -19.45 25.88 18.07
CA ILE A 21 -18.83 25.33 19.27
C ILE A 21 -18.03 24.09 18.85
N VAL A 22 -16.74 24.27 18.59
CA VAL A 22 -15.83 23.17 18.19
C VAL A 22 -15.37 22.42 19.43
N PHE A 23 -15.94 21.23 19.68
CA PHE A 23 -15.44 20.30 20.69
C PHE A 23 -14.28 19.47 20.12
N GLU A 24 -13.06 19.75 20.56
CA GLU A 24 -11.87 18.99 20.16
C GLU A 24 -11.81 17.65 20.89
N VAL A 25 -12.37 16.59 20.30
CA VAL A 25 -12.31 15.23 20.86
C VAL A 25 -10.97 14.57 20.53
N LYS A 26 -10.05 14.53 21.51
CA LYS A 26 -8.75 13.84 21.38
C LYS A 26 -8.91 12.32 21.51
N LEU A 27 -9.17 11.64 20.39
CA LEU A 27 -9.23 10.18 20.32
C LEU A 27 -7.82 9.57 20.22
N LYS A 28 -7.36 8.90 21.28
CA LYS A 28 -6.09 8.14 21.27
C LYS A 28 -6.36 6.71 20.79
N ARG A 29 -5.99 6.37 19.55
CA ARG A 29 -6.02 4.98 19.06
C ARG A 29 -5.00 4.14 19.86
N LYS A 30 -5.35 2.90 20.22
CA LYS A 30 -4.40 1.87 20.71
C LYS A 30 -3.94 1.03 19.51
N PRO A 31 -2.79 1.32 18.87
CA PRO A 31 -2.36 0.65 17.65
C PRO A 31 -1.72 -0.73 17.88
N GLY A 32 -1.52 -1.17 19.13
CA GLY A 32 -0.69 -2.35 19.45
C GLY A 32 -1.09 -3.62 18.70
N PHE A 33 -2.39 -3.95 18.70
CA PHE A 33 -2.90 -5.15 18.04
C PHE A 33 -2.88 -5.05 16.50
N TYR A 34 -2.98 -3.84 15.97
CA TYR A 34 -2.94 -3.59 14.53
C TYR A 34 -1.50 -3.68 14.00
N ILE A 35 -0.52 -3.18 14.77
CA ILE A 35 0.89 -3.27 14.44
C ILE A 35 1.35 -4.74 14.42
N THR A 36 0.93 -5.56 15.40
CA THR A 36 1.30 -6.99 15.40
C THR A 36 0.73 -7.74 14.19
N ASN A 37 -0.51 -7.44 13.78
CA ASN A 37 -1.13 -8.03 12.59
C ASN A 37 -0.43 -7.64 11.28
N ILE A 38 0.31 -6.54 11.26
CA ILE A 38 1.11 -6.12 10.11
C ILE A 38 2.53 -6.68 10.18
N ILE A 39 3.14 -6.77 11.37
CA ILE A 39 4.51 -7.29 11.52
C ILE A 39 4.60 -8.78 11.14
N ILE A 40 3.64 -9.59 11.59
CA ILE A 40 3.62 -11.03 11.30
C ILE A 40 3.68 -11.32 9.78
N PRO A 41 2.80 -10.76 8.93
CA PRO A 41 2.87 -10.99 7.48
C PRO A 41 4.13 -10.40 6.84
N VAL A 42 4.68 -9.28 7.36
CA VAL A 42 5.94 -8.73 6.84
C VAL A 42 7.11 -9.68 7.07
N ILE A 43 7.20 -10.31 8.25
CA ILE A 43 8.24 -11.30 8.54
C ILE A 43 8.09 -12.53 7.63
N LEU A 44 6.87 -13.02 7.43
CA LEU A 44 6.58 -14.14 6.52
C LEU A 44 7.00 -13.81 5.08
N LEU A 45 6.62 -12.63 4.57
CA LEU A 45 7.00 -12.18 3.23
C LEU A 45 8.52 -12.06 3.07
N SER A 46 9.22 -11.61 4.11
CA SER A 46 10.69 -11.52 4.10
C SER A 46 11.34 -12.91 3.99
N ILE A 47 10.85 -13.90 4.74
CA ILE A 47 11.33 -15.28 4.68
C ILE A 47 11.08 -15.88 3.29
N LEU A 48 9.88 -15.67 2.72
CA LEU A 48 9.55 -16.15 1.37
C LEU A 48 10.46 -15.53 0.31
N ASN A 49 10.78 -14.24 0.42
CA ASN A 49 11.71 -13.57 -0.50
C ASN A 49 13.12 -14.19 -0.42
N THR A 50 13.62 -14.50 0.77
CA THR A 50 14.91 -15.20 0.94
C THR A 50 14.85 -16.62 0.38
N PHE A 51 13.73 -17.33 0.57
CA PHE A 51 13.54 -18.68 0.06
C PHE A 51 13.56 -18.75 -1.49
N SER A 52 13.14 -17.67 -2.17
CA SER A 52 13.20 -17.56 -3.63
C SER A 52 14.61 -17.77 -4.21
N PHE A 53 15.65 -17.38 -3.45
CA PHE A 53 17.05 -17.56 -3.87
C PHE A 53 17.58 -18.99 -3.67
N VAL A 54 16.95 -19.79 -2.81
CA VAL A 54 17.36 -21.17 -2.53
C VAL A 54 16.95 -22.11 -3.67
N LEU A 55 15.91 -21.76 -4.43
CA LEU A 55 15.38 -22.56 -5.53
C LEU A 55 16.22 -22.38 -6.81
N PRO A 56 16.83 -23.45 -7.35
CA PRO A 56 17.54 -23.39 -8.63
C PRO A 56 16.56 -23.17 -9.81
N ILE A 57 17.03 -22.47 -10.85
CA ILE A 57 16.22 -22.01 -12.01
C ILE A 57 15.78 -23.17 -12.92
N THR A 58 16.46 -24.32 -12.84
CA THR A 58 16.30 -25.47 -13.74
C THR A 58 14.92 -26.11 -13.69
N SER A 59 14.20 -25.96 -12.58
CA SER A 59 12.90 -26.61 -12.39
C SER A 59 11.70 -25.81 -12.89
N GLY A 60 11.88 -24.56 -13.34
CA GLY A 60 10.77 -23.64 -13.71
C GLY A 60 9.85 -23.23 -12.54
N GLU A 61 9.89 -23.96 -11.42
CA GLU A 61 9.10 -23.73 -10.21
C GLU A 61 9.42 -22.38 -9.54
N ARG A 62 10.65 -21.89 -9.68
CA ARG A 62 11.09 -20.61 -9.14
C ARG A 62 10.30 -19.42 -9.72
N ALA A 63 9.94 -19.47 -11.00
CA ALA A 63 9.16 -18.41 -11.63
C ALA A 63 7.73 -18.35 -11.04
N SER A 64 7.09 -19.51 -10.87
CA SER A 64 5.76 -19.61 -10.25
C SER A 64 5.77 -19.13 -8.79
N PHE A 65 6.81 -19.53 -8.03
CA PHE A 65 7.02 -19.05 -6.66
C PHE A 65 7.19 -17.53 -6.61
N SER A 66 8.02 -16.97 -7.49
CA SER A 66 8.28 -15.52 -7.54
C SER A 66 7.03 -14.71 -7.90
N VAL A 67 6.18 -15.20 -8.81
CA VAL A 67 4.88 -14.56 -9.14
C VAL A 67 3.94 -14.60 -7.93
N THR A 68 3.90 -15.71 -7.19
CA THR A 68 3.06 -15.84 -5.98
C THR A 68 3.48 -14.87 -4.88
N VAL A 69 4.80 -14.68 -4.69
CA VAL A 69 5.35 -13.71 -3.75
C VAL A 69 5.02 -12.27 -4.19
N PHE A 70 5.15 -11.96 -5.48
CA PHE A 70 4.77 -10.66 -6.04
C PHE A 70 3.29 -10.33 -5.81
N LEU A 71 2.40 -11.28 -6.09
CA LEU A 71 0.96 -11.12 -5.83
C LEU A 71 0.67 -10.89 -4.35
N SER A 72 1.32 -11.66 -3.47
CA SER A 72 1.15 -11.54 -2.02
C SER A 72 1.61 -10.17 -1.51
N LEU A 73 2.73 -9.64 -2.01
CA LEU A 73 3.21 -8.29 -1.71
C LEU A 73 2.22 -7.21 -2.20
N ALA A 74 1.66 -7.35 -3.41
CA ALA A 74 0.69 -6.41 -3.96
C ALA A 74 -0.63 -6.37 -3.18
N VAL A 75 -1.14 -7.54 -2.78
CA VAL A 75 -2.33 -7.65 -1.92
C VAL A 75 -2.06 -7.00 -0.56
N PHE A 76 -0.91 -7.27 0.06
CA PHE A 76 -0.56 -6.68 1.35
C PHE A 76 -0.42 -5.15 1.27
N LEU A 77 0.23 -4.64 0.22
CA LEU A 77 0.32 -3.21 -0.05
C LEU A 77 -1.07 -2.57 -0.20
N THR A 78 -2.01 -3.25 -0.86
CA THR A 78 -3.39 -2.79 -1.04
C THR A 78 -4.13 -2.70 0.30
N ILE A 79 -3.99 -3.70 1.17
CA ILE A 79 -4.58 -3.70 2.52
C ILE A 79 -4.01 -2.55 3.36
N VAL A 80 -2.69 -2.36 3.31
CA VAL A 80 -1.99 -1.27 4.01
C VAL A 80 -2.46 0.09 3.47
N ALA A 81 -2.57 0.25 2.15
CA ALA A 81 -3.07 1.48 1.53
C ALA A 81 -4.54 1.78 1.87
N ALA A 82 -5.38 0.75 2.01
CA ALA A 82 -6.78 0.92 2.41
C ALA A 82 -6.96 1.25 3.90
N THR A 83 -5.99 0.88 4.74
CA THR A 83 -6.07 1.05 6.20
C THR A 83 -5.33 2.29 6.72
N LEU A 84 -4.29 2.76 6.01
CA LEU A 84 -3.69 4.06 6.27
C LEU A 84 -4.51 5.16 5.57
N PRO A 85 -4.91 6.22 6.27
CA PRO A 85 -5.44 7.40 5.60
C PRO A 85 -4.35 7.97 4.67
N THR A 86 -4.73 8.37 3.46
CA THR A 86 -3.86 9.01 2.47
C THR A 86 -3.33 10.32 3.03
N ASN A 87 -2.22 10.26 3.77
CA ASN A 87 -1.54 11.43 4.27
C ASN A 87 -0.46 11.81 3.26
N SER A 88 -0.75 12.83 2.45
CA SER A 88 0.19 13.32 1.41
C SER A 88 1.48 13.92 1.97
N TYR A 89 1.59 14.12 3.29
CA TYR A 89 2.72 14.80 3.91
C TYR A 89 3.84 13.85 4.38
N ASN A 90 3.53 12.62 4.78
CA ASN A 90 4.52 11.65 5.27
C ASN A 90 4.19 10.23 4.77
N VAL A 91 5.07 9.67 3.94
CA VAL A 91 5.07 8.23 3.64
C VAL A 91 5.44 7.43 4.88
N SER A 92 4.66 6.39 5.19
CA SER A 92 4.94 5.52 6.34
C SER A 92 6.18 4.66 6.10
N LEU A 93 6.97 4.42 7.14
CA LEU A 93 8.19 3.60 7.06
C LEU A 93 7.89 2.17 6.55
N LEU A 94 6.72 1.63 6.94
CA LEU A 94 6.22 0.33 6.49
C LEU A 94 5.99 0.31 4.98
N SER A 95 5.32 1.34 4.44
CA SER A 95 5.05 1.45 3.01
C SER A 95 6.34 1.49 2.19
N VAL A 96 7.35 2.25 2.64
CA VAL A 96 8.66 2.31 1.98
C VAL A 96 9.33 0.93 1.98
N PHE A 97 9.31 0.21 3.11
CA PHE A 97 9.86 -1.14 3.19
C PHE A 97 9.17 -2.11 2.22
N LEU A 98 7.84 -2.08 2.15
CA LEU A 98 7.08 -2.93 1.22
C LEU A 98 7.39 -2.61 -0.24
N ILE A 99 7.53 -1.33 -0.59
CA ILE A 99 7.92 -0.92 -1.95
C ILE A 99 9.31 -1.44 -2.29
N LEU A 100 10.28 -1.32 -1.38
CA LEU A 100 11.63 -1.88 -1.58
C LEU A 100 11.59 -3.40 -1.81
N MET A 101 10.77 -4.12 -1.03
CA MET A 101 10.57 -5.56 -1.23
C MET A 101 9.98 -5.85 -2.61
N THR A 102 8.96 -5.12 -3.06
CA THR A 102 8.38 -5.31 -4.40
C THR A 102 9.39 -5.08 -5.52
N VAL A 103 10.23 -4.05 -5.41
CA VAL A 103 11.30 -3.76 -6.39
C VAL A 103 12.32 -4.89 -6.42
N SER A 104 12.71 -5.42 -5.25
CA SER A 104 13.62 -6.57 -5.20
C SER A 104 13.02 -7.81 -5.88
N SER A 105 11.73 -8.07 -5.65
CA SER A 105 11.04 -9.23 -6.24
C SER A 105 10.87 -9.09 -7.76
N THR A 106 10.58 -7.90 -8.28
CA THR A 106 10.51 -7.69 -9.75
C THR A 106 11.86 -7.92 -10.42
N LEU A 107 12.95 -7.41 -9.82
CA LEU A 107 14.30 -7.63 -10.35
C LEU A 107 14.66 -9.13 -10.39
N ILE A 108 14.23 -9.92 -9.41
CA ILE A 108 14.44 -11.38 -9.39
C ILE A 108 13.67 -12.06 -10.52
N VAL A 109 12.42 -11.64 -10.78
CA VAL A 109 11.60 -12.16 -11.89
C VAL A 109 12.22 -11.82 -13.23
N ASP A 110 12.66 -10.58 -13.41
CA ASP A 110 13.28 -10.11 -14.65
C ASP A 110 14.58 -10.87 -14.93
N LEU A 111 15.44 -11.02 -13.93
CA LEU A 111 16.66 -11.84 -14.04
C LEU A 111 16.31 -13.29 -14.39
N CYS A 112 15.30 -13.88 -13.73
CA CYS A 112 14.83 -15.23 -14.04
C CYS A 112 14.33 -15.36 -15.49
N LEU A 113 13.63 -14.35 -16.00
CA LEU A 113 13.16 -14.31 -17.39
C LEU A 113 14.31 -14.19 -18.38
N VAL A 114 15.32 -13.37 -18.09
CA VAL A 114 16.51 -13.23 -18.93
C VAL A 114 17.27 -14.54 -19.03
N GLU A 115 17.55 -15.20 -17.90
CA GLU A 115 18.21 -16.52 -17.86
C GLU A 115 17.39 -17.58 -18.60
N ALA A 116 16.05 -17.57 -18.42
CA ALA A 116 15.16 -18.49 -19.12
C ALA A 116 15.11 -18.25 -20.64
N ARG A 117 15.31 -17.01 -21.10
CA ARG A 117 15.41 -16.68 -22.53
C ARG A 117 16.77 -17.01 -23.12
N LEU A 118 17.84 -16.96 -22.33
CA LEU A 118 19.20 -17.29 -22.78
C LEU A 118 19.44 -18.81 -22.88
N ALA A 119 18.63 -19.62 -22.20
CA ALA A 119 18.69 -21.08 -22.21
C ALA A 119 17.90 -21.75 -23.36
N ILE A 120 17.21 -20.97 -24.20
CA ILE A 120 16.45 -21.40 -25.39
C ILE A 120 17.21 -20.99 -26.64
#